data_AF-A0A847CTS3-F1
#
_entry.id   AF-A0A847CTS3-F1
#
_cell.length_a   1.000
_cell.length_b   1.000
_cell.length_c   1.000
_cell.angle_alpha   90.00
_cell.angle_beta   90.00
_cell.angle_gamma   90.00
#
_symmetry.space_group_name_H-M   'P 1'
#
loop_
_entity.id
_entity.type
_entity.pdbx_description
1 polymer ?
#
loop_
_entity_poly.entity_id
_entity_poly.type
_entity_poly.pdbx_seq_one_letter_code
_entity_poly.pdbx_strand_id
1 'polypeptide(L)'
;MSMSAIQREISNIAYNLWNNGETMTISELSEELESRGFNPGNGRGLYKQISTTYSRSVEENNQGVADCIANCFTTDDGRYAWAD
;
A
#
# COMPACT_ATOMS: atom_id res chain seq x y z
N MET A 1 15.77 -2.52 -10.11
CA MET A 1 15.32 -3.80 -9.50
C MET A 1 13.83 -3.93 -9.74
N SER A 2 13.32 -5.10 -10.11
CA SER A 2 11.88 -5.28 -10.41
C SER A 2 11.01 -5.17 -9.15
N MET A 3 9.80 -4.62 -9.30
CA MET A 3 8.75 -4.57 -8.28
C MET A 3 8.31 -5.98 -7.89
N SER A 4 8.24 -6.27 -6.59
CA SER A 4 7.80 -7.58 -6.10
C SER A 4 6.30 -7.79 -6.34
N ALA A 5 5.84 -9.03 -6.32
CA ALA A 5 4.42 -9.34 -6.54
C ALA A 5 3.52 -8.65 -5.50
N ILE A 6 3.92 -8.62 -4.24
CA ILE A 6 3.16 -7.95 -3.18
C ILE A 6 3.10 -6.43 -3.36
N GLN A 7 4.18 -5.79 -3.84
CA GLN A 7 4.17 -4.35 -4.10
C GLN A 7 3.21 -4.00 -5.24
N ARG A 8 3.18 -4.81 -6.31
CA ARG A 8 2.19 -4.63 -7.39
C ARG A 8 0.77 -4.76 -6.87
N GLU A 9 0.53 -5.71 -5.96
CA GLU A 9 -0.80 -5.90 -5.37
C GLU A 9 -1.21 -4.72 -4.50
N ILE A 10 -0.30 -4.16 -3.69
CA ILE A 10 -0.52 -2.93 -2.92
C ILE A 10 -0.92 -1.77 -3.84
N SER A 11 -0.24 -1.59 -4.98
CA SER A 11 -0.61 -0.57 -5.97
C SER A 11 -2.00 -0.79 -6.57
N ASN A 12 -2.36 -2.03 -6.88
CA ASN A 12 -3.69 -2.37 -7.41
C ASN A 12 -4.81 -2.07 -6.41
N ILE A 13 -4.60 -2.44 -5.15
CA ILE A 13 -5.56 -2.17 -4.07
C ILE A 13 -5.71 -0.66 -3.87
N ALA A 14 -4.61 0.08 -3.78
CA ALA A 14 -4.63 1.53 -3.64
C ALA A 14 -5.38 2.22 -4.78
N TYR A 15 -5.15 1.78 -6.02
CA TYR A 15 -5.84 2.33 -7.19
C TYR A 15 -7.36 2.12 -7.13
N ASN A 16 -7.80 0.92 -6.71
CA ASN A 16 -9.22 0.62 -6.57
C ASN A 16 -9.88 1.45 -5.45
N LEU A 17 -9.23 1.51 -4.28
CA LEU A 17 -9.70 2.32 -3.15
C LEU A 17 -9.84 3.80 -3.55
N TRP A 18 -8.84 4.35 -4.23
CA TRP A 18 -8.87 5.73 -4.72
C TRP A 18 -10.05 6.00 -5.66
N ASN A 19 -10.31 5.11 -6.62
CA ASN A 19 -11.43 5.26 -7.56
C ASN A 19 -12.80 5.14 -6.87
N ASN A 20 -12.87 4.44 -5.75
CA ASN A 20 -14.08 4.31 -4.93
C ASN A 20 -14.23 5.41 -3.88
N GLY A 21 -13.21 6.23 -3.66
CA GLY A 21 -13.17 7.22 -2.58
C GLY A 21 -13.08 6.58 -1.18
N GLU A 22 -12.48 5.40 -1.10
CA GLU A 22 -12.35 4.60 0.11
C GLU A 22 -10.92 4.65 0.67
N THR A 23 -10.79 4.36 1.96
CA THR A 23 -9.51 4.16 2.63
C THR A 23 -9.52 2.82 3.37
N MET A 24 -8.32 2.34 3.69
CA MET A 24 -8.11 1.07 4.36
C MET A 24 -7.00 1.23 5.41
N THR A 25 -7.21 0.62 6.58
CA THR A 25 -6.20 0.52 7.63
C THR A 25 -5.15 -0.53 7.27
N ILE A 26 -4.00 -0.49 7.95
CA ILE A 26 -2.94 -1.46 7.71
C ILE A 26 -3.35 -2.88 8.13
N SER A 27 -4.19 -3.00 9.16
CA SER A 27 -4.75 -4.28 9.58
C SER A 27 -5.66 -4.87 8.50
N GLU A 28 -6.57 -4.07 7.95
CA GLU A 28 -7.44 -4.47 6.83
C GLU A 28 -6.61 -4.81 5.57
N LEU A 29 -5.56 -4.04 5.27
CA LEU A 29 -4.67 -4.35 4.15
C LEU A 29 -3.93 -5.67 4.37
N SER A 30 -3.52 -5.98 5.61
CA SER A 30 -2.89 -7.25 5.94
C SER A 30 -3.85 -8.41 5.66
N GLU A 31 -5.08 -8.31 6.14
CA GLU A 31 -6.13 -9.33 5.91
C GLU A 31 -6.47 -9.48 4.42
N GLU A 32 -6.60 -8.37 3.69
CA GLU A 32 -6.87 -8.35 2.26
C GLU A 32 -5.74 -9.04 1.48
N LEU A 33 -4.48 -8.74 1.80
CA LEU A 33 -3.32 -9.37 1.16
C LEU A 33 -3.24 -10.86 1.48
N GLU A 34 -3.51 -11.27 2.72
CA GLU A 34 -3.58 -12.68 3.12
C GLU A 34 -4.69 -13.44 2.39
N SER A 35 -5.87 -12.82 2.26
CA SER A 35 -7.01 -13.39 1.52
C SER A 35 -6.69 -13.62 0.03
N ARG A 36 -5.80 -12.78 -0.53
CA ARG A 36 -5.27 -12.88 -1.90
C ARG A 36 -4.06 -13.81 -2.02
N GLY A 37 -3.64 -14.46 -0.93
CA GLY A 37 -2.55 -15.43 -0.90
C GLY A 37 -1.15 -14.83 -0.77
N PHE A 38 -1.03 -13.56 -0.39
CA PHE A 38 0.24 -12.91 -0.11
C PHE A 38 0.56 -13.01 1.38
N ASN A 39 1.86 -13.09 1.71
CA ASN A 39 2.33 -12.92 3.09
C ASN A 39 2.77 -11.46 3.28
N PRO A 40 1.97 -10.60 3.93
CA PRO A 40 2.30 -9.19 4.15
C PRO A 40 3.50 -8.99 5.09
N GLY A 41 3.83 -10.01 5.87
CA GLY A 41 4.80 -9.91 6.96
C GLY A 41 4.24 -9.11 8.14
N ASN A 42 4.81 -9.33 9.32
CA ASN A 42 4.29 -8.76 10.56
C ASN A 42 4.49 -7.24 10.60
N GLY A 43 3.44 -6.46 10.85
CA GLY A 43 3.45 -5.02 11.16
C GLY A 43 4.49 -4.20 10.39
N ARG A 44 5.68 -4.02 10.97
CA ARG A 44 6.83 -3.29 10.38
C ARG A 44 7.22 -3.78 8.98
N GLY A 45 6.99 -5.06 8.67
CA GLY A 45 7.19 -5.63 7.34
C GLY A 45 6.25 -5.02 6.30
N LEU A 46 4.96 -4.93 6.62
CA LEU A 46 3.94 -4.37 5.73
C LEU A 46 4.13 -2.86 5.53
N TYR A 47 4.41 -2.11 6.60
CA TYR A 47 4.80 -0.68 6.51
C TYR A 47 5.93 -0.46 5.51
N LYS A 48 6.99 -1.27 5.61
CA LYS A 48 8.12 -1.21 4.69
C LYS A 48 7.70 -1.50 3.26
N GLN A 49 6.79 -2.45 3.02
CA GLN A 49 6.28 -2.72 1.67
C GLN A 49 5.51 -1.54 1.10
N ILE A 50 4.62 -0.92 1.87
CA ILE A 50 3.84 0.27 1.45
C ILE A 50 4.80 1.42 1.12
N SER A 51 5.70 1.77 2.05
CA SER A 51 6.66 2.87 1.89
C SER A 51 7.59 2.64 0.69
N THR A 52 8.06 1.40 0.47
CA THR A 52 8.87 1.05 -0.70
C THR A 52 8.07 1.15 -2.00
N THR A 53 6.81 0.76 -1.99
CA THR A 53 5.91 0.84 -3.15
C THR A 53 5.69 2.30 -3.55
N TYR A 54 5.35 3.15 -2.57
CA TYR A 54 5.21 4.59 -2.75
C TYR A 54 6.48 5.22 -3.34
N SER A 55 7.62 5.00 -2.68
CA SER A 55 8.90 5.60 -3.10
C SER A 55 9.28 5.20 -4.53
N ARG A 56 9.07 3.93 -4.89
CA ARG A 56 9.29 3.45 -6.26
C ARG A 56 8.36 4.12 -7.28
N SER A 57 7.07 4.26 -6.96
CA SER A 57 6.14 4.96 -7.86
C SER A 57 6.57 6.41 -8.09
N VAL A 58 7.12 7.08 -7.07
CA VAL A 58 7.72 8.42 -7.23
C VAL A 58 8.96 8.38 -8.13
N GLU A 59 9.90 7.46 -7.89
CA GLU A 59 11.13 7.31 -8.69
C GLU A 59 10.85 7.00 -10.17
N GLU A 60 9.81 6.21 -10.44
CA GLU A 60 9.36 5.84 -11.79
C GLU A 60 8.51 6.93 -12.47
N ASN A 61 8.35 8.11 -11.84
CA ASN A 61 7.48 9.20 -12.29
C ASN A 61 6.00 8.80 -12.44
N ASN A 62 5.54 7.80 -11.70
CA ASN A 62 4.15 7.38 -11.65
C ASN A 62 3.43 8.06 -10.47
N GLN A 63 3.33 9.39 -10.53
CA GLN A 63 2.78 10.21 -9.44
C GLN A 63 1.35 9.81 -9.05
N GLY A 64 0.51 9.46 -10.03
CA GLY A 64 -0.88 9.06 -9.74
C GLY A 64 -0.97 7.81 -8.86
N VAL A 65 -0.12 6.81 -9.06
CA VAL A 65 -0.08 5.62 -8.19
C VAL A 65 0.49 5.97 -6.82
N ALA A 66 1.52 6.83 -6.76
CA ALA A 66 2.05 7.32 -5.50
C ALA A 66 0.96 8.04 -4.67
N ASP A 67 0.14 8.88 -5.31
CA ASP A 67 -0.97 9.57 -4.67
C ASP A 67 -2.08 8.61 -4.20
N CYS A 68 -2.39 7.57 -4.98
CA CYS A 68 -3.33 6.54 -4.56
C CYS A 68 -2.82 5.87 -3.27
N ILE A 69 -1.57 5.41 -3.26
CA ILE A 69 -0.97 4.76 -2.08
C ILE A 69 -0.95 5.74 -0.89
N ALA A 70 -0.65 7.02 -1.17
CA ALA A 70 -0.51 8.02 -0.14
C ALA A 70 -1.83 8.30 0.59
N ASN A 71 -2.94 8.32 -0.14
CA ASN A 71 -4.25 8.66 0.42
C ASN A 71 -5.02 7.44 0.92
N CYS A 72 -4.78 6.25 0.38
CA CYS A 72 -5.63 5.09 0.66
C CYS A 72 -5.25 4.31 1.92
N PHE A 73 -3.98 4.34 2.35
CA PHE A 73 -3.53 3.48 3.45
C PHE A 73 -3.21 4.25 4.73
N THR A 74 -3.80 3.78 5.83
CA THR A 74 -3.65 4.36 7.16
C THR A 74 -3.19 3.36 8.20
N THR A 75 -2.58 3.83 9.29
CA THR A 75 -2.38 3.06 10.51
C THR A 75 -3.74 2.81 11.19
N ASP A 76 -3.78 1.92 12.17
CA ASP A 76 -5.00 1.70 12.97
C ASP A 76 -5.43 2.96 13.75
N ASP A 77 -4.51 3.91 13.97
CA ASP A 77 -4.76 5.22 14.58
C ASP A 77 -5.21 6.29 13.56
N GLY A 78 -5.40 5.92 12.29
CA GLY A 78 -5.85 6.82 11.22
C GLY A 78 -4.78 7.74 10.64
N ARG A 79 -3.49 7.50 10.91
CA ARG A 79 -2.37 8.25 10.29
C ARG A 79 -1.98 7.62 8.97
N TYR A 80 -1.35 8.35 8.06
CA TYR A 80 -0.89 7.74 6.81
C TYR A 80 0.18 6.67 7.03
N ALA A 81 -0.04 5.46 6.50
CA ALA A 81 0.83 4.31 6.74
C ALA A 81 2.22 4.43 6.09
N TRP A 82 2.39 5.27 5.07
CA TRP A 82 3.67 5.48 4.40
C TRP A 82 4.56 6.53 5.09
N ALA A 83 4.03 7.24 6.09
CA ALA A 83 4.69 8.36 6.76
C ALA A 83 5.39 7.99 8.08
N ASP A 84 5.16 6.78 8.62
CA ASP A 84 5.82 6.20 9.80
C ASP A 84 6.97 5.25 9.40
#